data_AF-A0A2C9LMK9-F1
#
_entry.id   AF-A0A2C9LMK9-F1
#
_cell.length_a   1.000
_cell.length_b   1.000
_cell.length_c   1.000
_cell.angle_alpha   90.00
_cell.angle_beta   90.00
_cell.angle_gamma   90.00
#
_symmetry.space_group_name_H-M   'P 1'
#
loop_
_entity.id
_entity.type
_entity.pdbx_description
1 polymer ?
#
loop_
_entity_poly.entity_id
_entity_poly.type
_entity_poly.pdbx_seq_one_letter_code
_entity_poly.pdbx_strand_id
1 'polypeptide(L)'
;GAKVDKNVSPQTVARVTSVLKWIYAVEIWRPAEMDSMSVSLRLSRIYCAFIAGSDLFLEKPVHHYLAGLLRVLTSHKLIHKMDLEEKIPGITSFYDLFQEVLDHYEAESFGDPVFAQYVLLPLQQKHSPLLRRGIWEERRKMLRTLRVPLEELLIPVENFLYPEETDHRLLQLYSVALATKAVVPTWSPVMYLVAVHHLNRFLYVSHEDGNLALRHNLWAQILAHRDQ
;
A
#
# COMPACT_ATOMS: atom_id res chain seq x y z
N GLY A 1 8.04 -24.34 -29.34
CA GLY A 1 7.11 -23.39 -28.69
C GLY A 1 6.54 -24.07 -27.47
N ALA A 2 7.06 -23.74 -26.30
CA ALA A 2 6.52 -24.27 -25.05
C ALA A 2 5.12 -23.67 -24.84
N LYS A 3 4.11 -24.53 -24.69
CA LYS A 3 2.82 -24.12 -24.13
C LYS A 3 3.12 -23.61 -22.74
N VAL A 4 2.96 -22.31 -22.51
CA VAL A 4 2.85 -21.76 -21.17
C VAL A 4 1.55 -22.35 -20.63
N ASP A 5 1.66 -23.36 -19.77
CA ASP A 5 0.50 -23.87 -19.05
C ASP A 5 -0.13 -22.69 -18.33
N LYS A 6 -1.42 -22.44 -18.59
CA LYS A 6 -2.17 -21.49 -17.77
C LYS A 6 -2.18 -22.06 -16.35
N ASN A 7 -1.43 -21.44 -15.45
CA ASN A 7 -1.29 -21.88 -14.05
C ASN A 7 -2.64 -21.93 -13.31
N VAL A 8 -3.68 -21.24 -13.81
CA VAL A 8 -5.00 -21.15 -13.18
C VAL A 8 -6.09 -21.78 -14.05
N SER A 9 -6.89 -22.66 -13.45
CA SER A 9 -8.00 -23.31 -14.16
C SER A 9 -9.12 -22.32 -14.55
N PRO A 10 -9.76 -22.45 -15.73
CA PRO A 10 -10.89 -21.60 -16.11
C PRO A 10 -12.06 -21.63 -15.11
N GLN A 11 -12.25 -22.76 -14.42
CA GLN A 11 -13.28 -22.90 -13.39
C GLN A 11 -12.95 -22.04 -12.16
N THR A 12 -11.68 -21.99 -11.75
CA THR A 12 -11.21 -21.13 -10.65
C THR A 12 -11.45 -19.65 -10.99
N VAL A 13 -11.05 -19.23 -12.20
CA VAL A 13 -11.25 -17.86 -12.67
C VAL A 13 -12.73 -17.48 -12.66
N ALA A 14 -13.62 -18.35 -13.17
CA ALA A 14 -15.05 -18.11 -13.19
C ALA A 14 -15.65 -17.99 -11.79
N ARG A 15 -15.23 -18.84 -10.84
CA ARG A 15 -15.68 -18.79 -9.44
C ARG A 15 -15.26 -17.49 -8.77
N VAL A 16 -13.98 -17.14 -8.82
CA VAL A 16 -13.47 -15.91 -8.18
C VAL A 16 -14.06 -14.67 -8.82
N THR A 17 -14.19 -14.64 -10.16
CA THR A 17 -14.89 -13.57 -10.86
C THR A 17 -16.33 -13.42 -10.35
N SER A 18 -17.06 -14.52 -10.17
CA SER A 18 -18.45 -14.47 -9.71
C SER A 18 -18.55 -13.91 -8.28
N VAL A 19 -17.62 -14.30 -7.40
CA VAL A 19 -17.53 -13.79 -6.02
C VAL A 19 -17.22 -12.29 -6.02
N LEU A 20 -16.17 -11.86 -6.72
CA LEU A 20 -15.81 -10.43 -6.78
C LEU A 20 -16.89 -9.58 -7.42
N LYS A 21 -17.54 -10.09 -8.48
CA LYS A 21 -18.69 -9.45 -9.11
C LYS A 21 -19.84 -9.28 -8.12
N TRP A 22 -20.15 -10.31 -7.34
CA TRP A 22 -21.20 -10.26 -6.34
C TRP A 22 -20.87 -9.24 -5.25
N ILE A 23 -19.65 -9.27 -4.69
CA ILE A 23 -19.19 -8.27 -3.71
C ILE A 23 -19.34 -6.86 -4.27
N TYR A 24 -18.85 -6.64 -5.50
CA TYR A 24 -18.95 -5.34 -6.16
C TYR A 24 -20.41 -4.89 -6.35
N ALA A 25 -21.28 -5.79 -6.80
CA ALA A 25 -22.70 -5.49 -6.98
C ALA A 25 -23.39 -5.12 -5.67
N VAL A 26 -23.11 -5.85 -4.57
CA VAL A 26 -23.70 -5.58 -3.26
C VAL A 26 -23.18 -4.25 -2.69
N GLU A 27 -21.89 -3.96 -2.82
CA GLU A 27 -21.31 -2.68 -2.39
C GLU A 27 -21.97 -1.47 -3.08
N ILE A 28 -22.26 -1.59 -4.38
CA ILE A 28 -22.86 -0.50 -5.16
C ILE A 28 -24.38 -0.43 -4.96
N TRP A 29 -25.09 -1.56 -4.98
CA TRP A 29 -26.56 -1.57 -4.99
C TRP A 29 -27.19 -1.66 -3.60
N ARG A 30 -26.47 -2.16 -2.60
CA ARG A 30 -26.97 -2.42 -1.23
C ARG A 30 -25.94 -2.01 -0.17
N PRO A 31 -25.45 -0.75 -0.17
CA PRO A 31 -24.40 -0.32 0.76
C PRO A 31 -24.82 -0.40 2.24
N ALA A 32 -26.11 -0.29 2.55
CA ALA A 32 -26.62 -0.39 3.91
C ALA A 32 -26.47 -1.80 4.51
N GLU A 33 -26.62 -2.84 3.69
CA GLU A 33 -26.41 -4.23 4.14
C GLU A 33 -24.94 -4.47 4.48
N MET A 34 -24.06 -3.80 3.74
CA MET A 34 -22.62 -3.91 3.96
C MET A 34 -22.18 -3.22 5.25
N ASP A 35 -22.90 -2.21 5.78
CA ASP A 35 -22.51 -1.49 7.00
C ASP A 35 -22.36 -2.41 8.24
N SER A 36 -22.95 -3.61 8.21
CA SER A 36 -22.75 -4.65 9.22
C SER A 36 -21.33 -5.26 9.23
N MET A 37 -20.61 -5.17 8.12
CA MET A 37 -19.24 -5.66 7.95
C MET A 37 -18.24 -4.50 7.97
N SER A 38 -17.19 -4.60 8.78
CA SER A 38 -16.13 -3.58 8.79
C SER A 38 -15.40 -3.49 7.44
N VAL A 39 -14.88 -2.31 7.11
CA VAL A 39 -14.15 -2.10 5.85
C VAL A 39 -12.85 -2.91 5.84
N SER A 40 -12.21 -3.10 7.00
CA SER A 40 -10.98 -3.88 7.16
C SER A 40 -11.21 -5.36 6.91
N LEU A 41 -12.31 -5.93 7.41
CA LEU A 41 -12.73 -7.30 7.09
C LEU A 41 -12.96 -7.47 5.58
N ARG A 42 -13.57 -6.50 4.92
CA ARG A 42 -13.79 -6.57 3.47
C ARG A 42 -12.48 -6.52 2.70
N LEU A 43 -11.58 -5.60 3.05
CA LEU A 43 -10.24 -5.52 2.48
C LEU A 43 -9.47 -6.84 2.65
N SER A 44 -9.50 -7.43 3.85
CA SER A 44 -8.78 -8.69 4.11
C SER A 44 -9.27 -9.83 3.22
N ARG A 45 -10.57 -9.89 2.91
CA ARG A 45 -11.12 -10.91 1.98
C ARG A 45 -10.77 -10.61 0.53
N ILE A 46 -10.66 -9.35 0.15
CA ILE A 46 -10.20 -8.97 -1.20
C ILE A 46 -8.72 -9.32 -1.37
N TYR A 47 -7.89 -9.15 -0.33
CA TYR A 47 -6.49 -9.60 -0.36
C TYR A 47 -6.33 -11.09 -0.66
N CYS A 48 -7.28 -11.94 -0.24
CA CYS A 48 -7.25 -13.35 -0.61
C CYS A 48 -7.28 -13.57 -2.15
N ALA A 49 -7.85 -12.66 -2.94
CA ALA A 49 -7.84 -12.79 -4.41
C ALA A 49 -6.44 -12.60 -5.02
N PHE A 50 -5.54 -11.92 -4.32
CA PHE A 50 -4.13 -11.78 -4.70
C PHE A 50 -3.28 -12.95 -4.22
N ILE A 51 -3.61 -13.52 -3.05
CA ILE A 51 -2.84 -14.62 -2.43
C ILE A 51 -3.28 -16.02 -2.93
N ALA A 52 -4.54 -16.19 -3.33
CA ALA A 52 -5.13 -17.52 -3.58
C ALA A 52 -4.59 -18.27 -4.82
N GLY A 53 -3.80 -17.64 -5.69
CA GLY A 53 -3.19 -18.33 -6.81
C GLY A 53 -2.35 -17.43 -7.70
N SER A 54 -1.21 -17.98 -8.14
CA SER A 54 -0.30 -17.33 -9.07
C SER A 54 -1.04 -16.84 -10.31
N ASP A 55 -0.88 -15.58 -10.66
CA ASP A 55 -1.49 -14.91 -11.83
C ASP A 55 -3.02 -14.77 -11.83
N LEU A 56 -3.76 -15.24 -10.82
CA LEU A 56 -5.23 -15.16 -10.83
C LEU A 56 -5.73 -13.71 -10.91
N PHE A 57 -5.04 -12.78 -10.24
CA PHE A 57 -5.39 -11.35 -10.27
C PHE A 57 -5.14 -10.71 -11.65
N LEU A 58 -4.29 -11.30 -12.50
CA LEU A 58 -4.01 -10.84 -13.87
C LEU A 58 -5.11 -11.24 -14.87
N GLU A 59 -5.94 -12.23 -14.52
CA GLU A 59 -7.06 -12.62 -15.37
C GLU A 59 -8.04 -11.44 -15.50
N LYS A 60 -8.22 -10.96 -16.74
CA LYS A 60 -8.99 -9.74 -17.07
C LYS A 60 -10.31 -9.56 -16.29
N PRO A 61 -11.20 -10.57 -16.17
CA PRO A 61 -12.42 -10.39 -15.40
C PRO A 61 -12.18 -10.20 -13.89
N VAL A 62 -11.19 -10.89 -13.32
CA VAL A 62 -10.80 -10.74 -11.90
C VAL A 62 -10.21 -9.35 -11.68
N HIS A 63 -9.21 -8.98 -12.49
CA HIS A 63 -8.57 -7.67 -12.46
C HIS A 63 -9.60 -6.52 -12.53
N HIS A 64 -10.58 -6.64 -13.43
CA HIS A 64 -11.64 -5.63 -13.61
C HIS A 64 -12.43 -5.37 -12.32
N TYR A 65 -12.86 -6.44 -11.62
CA TYR A 65 -13.59 -6.27 -10.37
C TYR A 65 -12.69 -5.85 -9.20
N LEU A 66 -11.42 -6.27 -9.17
CA LEU A 66 -10.46 -5.76 -8.19
C LEU A 66 -10.27 -4.24 -8.32
N ALA A 67 -10.16 -3.74 -9.56
CA ALA A 67 -10.07 -2.31 -9.82
C ALA A 67 -11.36 -1.56 -9.41
N GLY A 68 -12.53 -2.14 -9.68
CA GLY A 68 -13.82 -1.57 -9.25
C GLY A 68 -13.95 -1.51 -7.73
N LEU A 69 -13.61 -2.60 -7.03
CA LEU A 69 -13.63 -2.68 -5.57
C LEU A 69 -12.61 -1.74 -4.93
N LEU A 70 -11.45 -1.53 -5.55
CA LEU A 70 -10.46 -0.57 -5.08
C LEU A 70 -11.07 0.84 -5.03
N ARG A 71 -11.76 1.26 -6.11
CA ARG A 71 -12.45 2.56 -6.17
C ARG A 71 -13.55 2.69 -5.10
N VAL A 72 -14.23 1.59 -4.78
CA VAL A 72 -15.23 1.56 -3.70
C VAL A 72 -14.55 1.78 -2.35
N LEU A 73 -13.50 1.01 -2.05
CA LEU A 73 -12.77 1.11 -0.78
C LEU A 73 -12.08 2.45 -0.58
N THR A 74 -11.56 3.06 -1.66
CA THR A 74 -10.91 4.36 -1.61
C THR A 74 -11.88 5.53 -1.68
N SER A 75 -13.19 5.29 -1.86
CA SER A 75 -14.19 6.34 -1.78
C SER A 75 -14.12 7.03 -0.41
N HIS A 76 -14.38 8.35 -0.39
CA HIS A 76 -14.38 9.10 0.86
C HIS A 76 -15.19 8.39 1.93
N LYS A 77 -16.42 7.90 1.64
CA LYS A 77 -17.30 7.21 2.60
C LYS A 77 -16.67 6.02 3.35
N LEU A 78 -15.78 5.27 2.71
CA LEU A 78 -15.26 4.01 3.26
C LEU A 78 -13.82 4.11 3.74
N ILE A 79 -12.98 4.90 3.06
CA ILE A 79 -11.55 4.89 3.32
C ILE A 79 -11.22 5.27 4.77
N HIS A 80 -11.93 6.23 5.36
CA HIS A 80 -11.72 6.63 6.75
C HIS A 80 -12.23 5.59 7.77
N LYS A 81 -13.20 4.74 7.41
CA LYS A 81 -13.73 3.67 8.29
C LYS A 81 -12.79 2.46 8.42
N MET A 82 -11.72 2.40 7.62
CA MET A 82 -10.75 1.32 7.69
C MET A 82 -9.91 1.42 8.97
N ASP A 83 -10.00 0.39 9.81
CA ASP A 83 -9.23 0.18 11.04
C ASP A 83 -8.44 -1.13 10.94
N LEU A 84 -7.14 -1.04 10.70
CA LEU A 84 -6.29 -2.21 10.44
C LEU A 84 -5.77 -2.87 11.73
N GLU A 85 -6.11 -2.33 12.90
CA GLU A 85 -5.84 -2.95 14.20
C GLU A 85 -7.03 -3.80 14.69
N GLU A 86 -8.13 -3.82 13.95
CA GLU A 86 -9.31 -4.63 14.23
C GLU A 86 -8.97 -6.14 14.23
N LYS A 87 -9.54 -6.88 15.18
CA LYS A 87 -9.48 -8.34 15.19
C LYS A 87 -10.39 -8.93 14.12
N ILE A 88 -9.79 -9.33 13.00
CA ILE A 88 -10.51 -9.94 11.88
C ILE A 88 -10.53 -11.48 12.04
N PRO A 89 -11.69 -12.13 11.97
CA PRO A 89 -11.79 -13.59 12.07
C PRO A 89 -10.95 -14.32 11.00
N GLY A 90 -10.17 -15.32 11.43
CA GLY A 90 -9.38 -16.16 10.53
C GLY A 90 -8.05 -15.56 10.05
N ILE A 91 -7.64 -14.41 10.59
CA ILE A 91 -6.27 -13.91 10.44
C ILE A 91 -5.66 -13.65 11.84
N THR A 92 -4.36 -13.87 11.99
CA THR A 92 -3.66 -13.65 13.27
C THR A 92 -3.52 -12.16 13.58
N SER A 93 -3.04 -11.39 12.59
CA SER A 93 -2.98 -9.94 12.61
C SER A 93 -3.11 -9.41 11.18
N PHE A 94 -3.48 -8.14 11.03
CA PHE A 94 -3.46 -7.52 9.70
C PHE A 94 -2.03 -7.37 9.18
N TYR A 95 -1.04 -7.19 10.06
CA TYR A 95 0.37 -7.11 9.66
C TYR A 95 0.86 -8.40 9.00
N ASP A 96 0.53 -9.56 9.57
CA ASP A 96 0.92 -10.86 9.00
C ASP A 96 0.27 -11.07 7.62
N LEU A 97 -1.03 -10.76 7.51
CA LEU A 97 -1.72 -10.79 6.22
C LEU A 97 -1.07 -9.83 5.22
N PHE A 98 -0.71 -8.63 5.65
CA PHE A 98 -0.07 -7.65 4.78
C PHE A 98 1.30 -8.16 4.30
N GLN A 99 2.09 -8.81 5.16
CA GLN A 99 3.35 -9.44 4.76
C GLN A 99 3.15 -10.52 3.68
N GLU A 100 2.12 -11.36 3.80
CA GLU A 100 1.76 -12.33 2.75
C GLU A 100 1.39 -11.62 1.43
N VAL A 101 0.62 -10.53 1.49
CA VAL A 101 0.28 -9.72 0.31
C VAL A 101 1.53 -9.13 -0.33
N LEU A 102 2.48 -8.65 0.48
CA LEU A 102 3.75 -8.11 0.02
C LEU A 102 4.62 -9.19 -0.64
N ASP A 103 4.67 -10.41 -0.10
CA ASP A 103 5.36 -11.55 -0.73
C ASP A 103 4.83 -11.83 -2.14
N HIS A 104 3.51 -11.90 -2.30
CA HIS A 104 2.88 -12.08 -3.61
C HIS A 104 3.12 -10.89 -4.54
N TYR A 105 3.15 -9.67 -4.01
CA TYR A 105 3.45 -8.49 -4.82
C TYR A 105 4.89 -8.54 -5.37
N GLU A 106 5.88 -8.93 -4.56
CA GLU A 106 7.27 -9.04 -5.02
C GLU A 106 7.47 -10.18 -6.03
N ALA A 107 6.79 -11.31 -5.80
CA ALA A 107 6.95 -12.50 -6.61
C ALA A 107 6.22 -12.42 -7.97
N GLU A 108 5.00 -11.89 -7.98
CA GLU A 108 4.04 -12.14 -9.07
C GLU A 108 3.32 -10.88 -9.60
N SER A 109 3.50 -9.70 -8.98
CA SER A 109 2.73 -8.52 -9.43
C SER A 109 3.09 -8.00 -10.82
N PHE A 110 4.33 -8.24 -11.27
CA PHE A 110 4.92 -7.58 -12.44
C PHE A 110 4.76 -6.04 -12.45
N GLY A 111 4.61 -5.42 -11.27
CA GLY A 111 4.35 -3.98 -11.14
C GLY A 111 2.93 -3.56 -11.53
N ASP A 112 1.94 -4.47 -11.43
CA ASP A 112 0.54 -4.19 -11.71
C ASP A 112 0.02 -2.97 -10.92
N PRO A 113 -0.59 -1.97 -11.59
CA PRO A 113 -0.98 -0.72 -10.94
C PRO A 113 -2.17 -0.87 -9.99
N VAL A 114 -3.07 -1.84 -10.19
CA VAL A 114 -4.19 -2.09 -9.27
C VAL A 114 -3.66 -2.72 -8.00
N PHE A 115 -2.82 -3.75 -8.12
CA PHE A 115 -2.18 -4.41 -6.99
C PHE A 115 -1.27 -3.43 -6.23
N ALA A 116 -0.51 -2.59 -6.92
CA ALA A 116 0.31 -1.56 -6.29
C ALA A 116 -0.53 -0.62 -5.40
N GLN A 117 -1.72 -0.19 -5.85
CA GLN A 117 -2.60 0.66 -5.06
C GLN A 117 -3.23 -0.08 -3.86
N TYR A 118 -3.49 -1.38 -3.98
CA TYR A 118 -3.85 -2.23 -2.84
C TYR A 118 -2.73 -2.33 -1.81
N VAL A 119 -1.47 -2.34 -2.24
CA VAL A 119 -0.29 -2.28 -1.36
C VAL A 119 -0.15 -0.91 -0.70
N LEU A 120 -0.52 0.17 -1.39
CA LEU A 120 -0.48 1.53 -0.83
C LEU A 120 -1.55 1.79 0.24
N LEU A 121 -2.70 1.11 0.19
CA LEU A 121 -3.82 1.31 1.14
C LEU A 121 -3.38 1.28 2.62
N PRO A 122 -2.63 0.27 3.11
CA PRO A 122 -2.21 0.21 4.52
C PRO A 122 -1.12 1.22 4.90
N LEU A 123 -0.53 1.93 3.92
CA LEU A 123 0.59 2.86 4.16
C LEU A 123 0.15 4.29 4.52
N GLN A 124 -1.16 4.54 4.56
CA GLN A 124 -1.71 5.81 5.03
C GLN A 124 -1.28 6.09 6.48
N GLN A 125 -1.06 7.36 6.81
CA GLN A 125 -0.52 7.83 8.09
C GLN A 125 -1.40 7.47 9.29
N LYS A 126 -2.71 7.34 9.08
CA LYS A 126 -3.66 6.95 10.14
C LYS A 126 -3.45 5.51 10.64
N HIS A 127 -2.71 4.68 9.90
CA HIS A 127 -2.45 3.29 10.26
C HIS A 127 -1.11 3.14 10.98
N SER A 128 -0.95 1.99 11.65
CA SER A 128 0.25 1.67 12.43
C SER A 128 1.54 1.87 11.60
N PRO A 129 2.58 2.52 12.16
CA PRO A 129 3.86 2.70 11.49
C PRO A 129 4.53 1.37 11.11
N LEU A 130 4.17 0.26 11.77
CA LEU A 130 4.66 -1.07 11.41
C LEU A 130 4.38 -1.42 9.95
N LEU A 131 3.19 -1.09 9.43
CA LEU A 131 2.82 -1.36 8.03
C LEU A 131 3.73 -0.61 7.05
N ARG A 132 4.07 0.64 7.36
CA ARG A 132 5.04 1.43 6.58
C ARG A 132 6.44 0.84 6.70
N ARG A 133 6.87 0.44 7.90
CA ARG A 133 8.18 -0.20 8.12
C ARG A 133 8.31 -1.52 7.35
N GLY A 134 7.24 -2.29 7.17
CA GLY A 134 7.24 -3.50 6.34
C GLY A 134 7.76 -3.26 4.91
N ILE A 135 7.55 -2.06 4.35
CA ILE A 135 8.10 -1.71 3.02
C ILE A 135 9.43 -0.96 3.15
N TRP A 136 9.48 0.10 3.96
CA TRP A 136 10.65 0.99 4.04
C TRP A 136 11.87 0.32 4.70
N GLU A 137 11.65 -0.63 5.58
CA GLU A 137 12.69 -1.34 6.31
C GLU A 137 12.94 -2.72 5.73
N GLU A 138 11.90 -3.55 5.66
CA GLU A 138 12.01 -4.98 5.36
C GLU A 138 12.07 -5.25 3.85
N ARG A 139 11.34 -4.48 3.03
CA ARG A 139 11.18 -4.71 1.58
C ARG A 139 11.58 -3.53 0.70
N ARG A 140 12.74 -2.92 0.99
CA ARG A 140 13.21 -1.71 0.28
C ARG A 140 13.25 -1.83 -1.25
N LYS A 141 13.49 -3.03 -1.78
CA LYS A 141 13.55 -3.27 -3.24
C LYS A 141 12.19 -3.05 -3.91
N MET A 142 11.09 -3.26 -3.19
CA MET A 142 9.72 -3.02 -3.64
C MET A 142 9.42 -1.54 -3.92
N LEU A 143 10.16 -0.61 -3.30
CA LEU A 143 9.97 0.83 -3.54
C LEU A 143 10.06 1.18 -5.04
N ARG A 144 10.86 0.45 -5.82
CA ARG A 144 11.03 0.65 -7.27
C ARG A 144 9.93 0.04 -8.13
N THR A 145 9.11 -0.86 -7.58
CA THR A 145 7.99 -1.51 -8.28
C THR A 145 6.66 -0.83 -8.00
N LEU A 146 6.56 -0.03 -6.92
CA LEU A 146 5.40 0.82 -6.60
C LEU A 146 5.34 2.08 -7.49
N ARG A 147 5.02 1.88 -8.78
CA ARG A 147 5.10 2.92 -9.83
C ARG A 147 3.81 3.70 -10.10
N VAL A 148 2.89 3.75 -9.14
CA VAL A 148 1.58 4.42 -9.32
C VAL A 148 1.79 5.92 -9.53
N PRO A 149 1.42 6.49 -10.71
CA PRO A 149 1.47 7.93 -10.93
C PRO A 149 0.54 8.68 -9.96
N LEU A 150 0.88 9.92 -9.59
CA LEU A 150 0.05 10.71 -8.67
C LEU A 150 -1.33 11.00 -9.27
N GLU A 151 -1.41 11.15 -10.59
CA GLU A 151 -2.63 11.42 -11.35
C GLU A 151 -3.58 10.22 -11.41
N GLU A 152 -3.05 9.00 -11.21
CA GLU A 152 -3.81 7.75 -11.22
C GLU A 152 -4.10 7.22 -9.81
N LEU A 153 -3.58 7.90 -8.78
CA LEU A 153 -3.72 7.49 -7.38
C LEU A 153 -5.17 7.67 -6.92
N LEU A 154 -5.78 6.57 -6.50
CA LEU A 154 -7.16 6.56 -6.00
C LEU A 154 -7.29 6.94 -4.52
N ILE A 155 -6.19 6.85 -3.78
CA ILE A 155 -6.13 7.22 -2.35
C ILE A 155 -5.82 8.72 -2.26
N PRO A 156 -6.59 9.51 -1.49
CA PRO A 156 -6.27 10.93 -1.27
C PRO A 156 -4.83 11.09 -0.79
N VAL A 157 -4.05 11.91 -1.48
CA VAL A 157 -2.61 12.09 -1.22
C VAL A 157 -2.39 12.51 0.23
N GLU A 158 -3.27 13.33 0.78
CA GLU A 158 -3.24 13.85 2.15
C GLU A 158 -3.18 12.72 3.18
N ASN A 159 -3.79 11.56 2.90
CA ASN A 159 -3.77 10.42 3.82
C ASN A 159 -2.37 9.81 3.98
N PHE A 160 -1.44 10.06 3.05
CA PHE A 160 -0.04 9.67 3.18
C PHE A 160 0.84 10.74 3.84
N LEU A 161 0.36 11.98 3.87
CA LEU A 161 1.11 13.14 4.34
C LEU A 161 0.73 13.56 5.76
N TYR A 162 -0.50 13.27 6.20
CA TYR A 162 -1.00 13.72 7.50
C TYR A 162 -1.64 12.59 8.34
N PRO A 163 -1.37 12.54 9.66
CA PRO A 163 -0.42 13.40 10.40
C PRO A 163 1.04 13.24 9.94
N GLU A 164 1.88 14.20 10.31
CA GLU A 164 3.32 14.16 10.02
C GLU A 164 3.98 12.96 10.74
N GLU A 165 4.99 12.36 10.11
CA GLU A 165 5.67 11.19 10.63
C GLU A 165 6.43 11.50 11.93
N THR A 166 6.12 10.77 12.98
CA THR A 166 6.79 10.86 14.28
C THR A 166 7.69 9.66 14.56
N ASP A 167 7.58 8.58 13.79
CA ASP A 167 8.45 7.41 13.94
C ASP A 167 9.86 7.75 13.44
N HIS A 168 10.79 7.85 14.40
CA HIS A 168 12.19 8.19 14.14
C HIS A 168 12.88 7.19 13.21
N ARG A 169 12.46 5.92 13.22
CA ARG A 169 13.03 4.91 12.35
C ARG A 169 12.58 5.15 10.91
N LEU A 170 11.31 5.45 10.67
CA LEU A 170 10.81 5.81 9.34
C LEU A 170 11.49 7.08 8.80
N LEU A 171 11.68 8.11 9.63
CA LEU A 171 12.39 9.33 9.22
C LEU A 171 13.84 9.07 8.76
N GLN A 172 14.56 8.20 9.46
CA GLN A 172 15.89 7.75 9.03
C GLN A 172 15.83 6.93 7.73
N LEU A 173 14.81 6.09 7.55
CA LEU A 173 14.65 5.30 6.32
C LEU A 173 14.33 6.21 5.13
N TYR A 174 13.53 7.27 5.32
CA TYR A 174 13.23 8.27 4.30
C TYR A 174 14.48 9.03 3.88
N SER A 175 15.32 9.47 4.83
CA SER A 175 16.58 10.15 4.50
C SER A 175 17.51 9.25 3.67
N VAL A 176 17.69 7.99 4.09
CA VAL A 176 18.52 7.03 3.37
C VAL A 176 17.96 6.74 1.98
N ALA A 177 16.65 6.56 1.85
CA ALA A 177 16.03 6.26 0.56
C ALA A 177 16.17 7.42 -0.45
N LEU A 178 16.08 8.67 0.02
CA LEU A 178 16.32 9.85 -0.81
C LEU A 178 17.81 9.99 -1.18
N ALA A 179 18.70 9.86 -0.19
CA ALA A 179 20.15 9.97 -0.38
C ALA A 179 20.70 8.93 -1.37
N THR A 180 20.17 7.70 -1.32
CA THR A 180 20.57 6.60 -2.21
C THR A 180 19.76 6.53 -3.51
N LYS A 181 18.83 7.47 -3.74
CA LYS A 181 17.91 7.47 -4.90
C LYS A 181 17.12 6.16 -5.02
N ALA A 182 16.85 5.48 -3.91
CA ALA A 182 15.98 4.31 -3.87
C ALA A 182 14.54 4.66 -4.27
N VAL A 183 14.12 5.89 -3.96
CA VAL A 183 12.90 6.52 -4.45
C VAL A 183 13.24 7.76 -5.26
N VAL A 184 12.58 7.94 -6.41
CA VAL A 184 12.69 9.14 -7.25
C VAL A 184 11.33 9.48 -7.88
N PRO A 185 11.11 10.72 -8.34
CA PRO A 185 9.82 11.12 -8.92
C PRO A 185 9.38 10.31 -10.14
N THR A 186 10.32 9.84 -10.97
CA THR A 186 10.00 9.22 -12.25
C THR A 186 9.52 7.77 -12.18
N TRP A 187 9.83 7.03 -11.11
CA TRP A 187 9.40 5.63 -10.97
C TRP A 187 8.72 5.28 -9.66
N SER A 188 8.77 6.13 -8.64
CA SER A 188 8.11 5.90 -7.36
C SER A 188 7.54 7.22 -6.82
N PRO A 189 6.68 7.92 -7.59
CA PRO A 189 6.30 9.30 -7.27
C PRO A 189 5.60 9.43 -5.92
N VAL A 190 4.71 8.48 -5.57
CA VAL A 190 4.04 8.46 -4.26
C VAL A 190 5.05 8.29 -3.12
N MET A 191 5.90 7.28 -3.19
CA MET A 191 6.88 6.98 -2.13
C MET A 191 7.92 8.11 -1.99
N TYR A 192 8.34 8.69 -3.12
CA TYR A 192 9.21 9.85 -3.14
C TYR A 192 8.55 11.06 -2.45
N LEU A 193 7.29 11.35 -2.80
CA LEU A 193 6.52 12.44 -2.18
C LEU A 193 6.41 12.26 -0.66
N VAL A 194 6.10 11.05 -0.19
CA VAL A 194 6.05 10.71 1.24
C VAL A 194 7.38 10.99 1.92
N ALA A 195 8.48 10.47 1.39
CA ALA A 195 9.80 10.66 1.98
C ALA A 195 10.21 12.14 2.03
N VAL A 196 10.02 12.88 0.93
CA VAL A 196 10.35 14.32 0.87
C VAL A 196 9.50 15.11 1.85
N HIS A 197 8.18 14.88 1.87
CA HIS A 197 7.26 15.60 2.74
C HIS A 197 7.65 15.43 4.20
N HIS A 198 7.68 14.18 4.70
CA HIS A 198 7.90 13.91 6.12
C HIS A 198 9.28 14.32 6.59
N LEU A 199 10.31 14.09 5.77
CA LEU A 199 11.66 14.53 6.11
C LEU A 199 11.76 16.07 6.14
N ASN A 200 11.13 16.76 5.18
CA ASN A 200 11.09 18.21 5.17
C ASN A 200 10.36 18.77 6.40
N ARG A 201 9.19 18.21 6.74
CA ARG A 201 8.44 18.65 7.92
C ARG A 201 9.25 18.44 9.20
N PHE A 202 9.84 17.25 9.38
CA PHE A 202 10.64 16.95 10.56
C PHE A 202 11.89 17.83 10.72
N LEU A 203 12.57 18.16 9.62
CA LEU A 203 13.82 18.94 9.66
C LEU A 203 13.60 20.44 9.87
N TYR A 204 12.51 21.00 9.33
CA TYR A 204 12.34 22.45 9.23
C TYR A 204 11.20 23.01 10.08
N VAL A 205 10.21 22.19 10.46
CA VAL A 205 9.17 22.65 11.38
C VAL A 205 9.76 22.65 12.79
N SER A 206 9.77 23.84 13.40
CA SER A 206 10.35 24.05 14.72
C SER A 206 9.49 23.37 15.79
N HIS A 207 10.08 22.39 16.48
CA HIS A 207 9.46 21.76 17.64
C HIS A 207 10.45 21.75 18.80
N GLU A 208 10.02 22.21 19.97
CA GLU A 208 10.68 21.93 21.26
C GLU A 208 10.34 20.48 21.69
N ASP A 209 10.82 19.51 20.92
CA ASP A 209 10.43 18.09 21.04
C ASP A 209 11.59 17.16 21.39
N GLY A 210 12.75 17.71 21.75
CA GLY A 210 13.94 16.93 22.09
C GLY A 210 14.63 16.24 20.91
N ASN A 211 14.17 16.43 19.67
CA ASN A 211 14.67 15.73 18.49
C ASN A 211 15.87 16.39 17.80
N LEU A 212 16.51 17.38 18.45
CA LEU A 212 17.61 18.15 17.89
C LEU A 212 18.79 17.28 17.40
N ALA A 213 19.17 16.27 18.19
CA ALA A 213 20.25 15.35 17.82
C ALA A 213 19.94 14.54 16.56
N LEU A 214 18.70 14.03 16.44
CA LEU A 214 18.28 13.30 15.26
C LEU A 214 18.26 14.22 14.03
N ARG A 215 17.72 15.44 14.15
CA ARG A 215 17.76 16.44 13.07
C ARG A 215 19.17 16.73 12.61
N HIS A 216 20.12 16.94 13.54
CA HIS A 216 21.53 17.15 13.21
C HIS A 216 22.14 15.98 12.45
N ASN A 217 21.86 14.74 12.87
CA ASN A 217 22.36 13.54 12.20
C ASN A 217 21.80 13.40 10.78
N LEU A 218 20.49 13.62 10.60
CA LEU A 218 19.85 13.57 9.28
C LEU A 218 20.39 14.67 8.36
N TRP A 219 20.62 15.88 8.88
CA TRP A 219 21.25 16.96 8.14
C TRP A 219 22.67 16.63 7.67
N ALA A 220 23.50 16.07 8.55
CA ALA A 220 24.84 15.63 8.21
C ALA A 220 24.82 14.55 7.11
N GLN A 221 23.88 13.61 7.18
CA GLN A 221 23.70 12.59 6.12
C GLN A 221 23.34 13.21 4.78
N ILE A 222 22.39 14.16 4.74
CA ILE A 222 21.98 14.82 3.49
C ILE A 222 23.15 15.58 2.87
N LEU A 223 23.91 16.31 3.67
CA LEU A 223 25.08 17.06 3.19
C LEU A 223 26.17 16.14 2.63
N ALA A 224 26.44 15.01 3.28
CA ALA A 224 27.46 14.06 2.82
C ALA A 224 27.15 13.41 1.45
N HIS A 225 25.88 13.35 1.05
CA HIS A 225 25.47 12.81 -0.26
C HIS A 225 25.31 13.88 -1.35
N ARG A 226 25.49 15.16 -1.01
CA ARG A 226 25.45 16.27 -1.98
C ARG A 226 26.71 16.33 -2.84
N ASP A 227 27.83 15.80 -2.31
CA ASP A 227 29.15 15.86 -2.92
C ASP A 227 29.50 14.61 -3.76
N GLN A 228 28.51 13.75 -4.07
CA GLN A 228 28.63 12.54 -4.89
C GLN A 228 27.72 12.60 -6.13
#